data_AF-A0A1I8GUE2-F1
#
_entry.id   AF-A0A1I8GUE2-F1
#
_cell.length_a   1.000
_cell.length_b   1.000
_cell.length_c   1.000
_cell.angle_alpha   90.00
_cell.angle_beta   90.00
_cell.angle_gamma   90.00
#
_symmetry.space_group_name_H-M   'P 1'
#
loop_
_entity.id
_entity.type
_entity.pdbx_description
1 polymer ?
#
loop_
_entity_poly.entity_id
_entity_poly.type
_entity_poly.pdbx_seq_one_letter_code
_entity_poly.pdbx_strand_id
1 'polypeptide(L)'
;MLLQRSLLPLLPVLLLLAGQVPLAAARGGMRVDIDEETWPEVLAGGRWFIKFYAPWCDACRSLAPTWQNLAASEDLPRDVSIAQVDVTRNEALAGMFLVTGLPSLYVLHEGQFWQHSGDRSLPALLRYIQQAEYARLPPLPWYRVPTALHMRCLGRLIQAAVRLKKLHTHLVEERGLPSPLAYLVLALATLVSGLVAGLILVCLCDLLSARRRHRQQEAAAVPGDAKGDSAKVDKPDEASGEDSDELAENPRPATSGQQVRKRGVRKETS
;
A
#
# COMPACT_ATOMS: atom_id res chain seq x y z
N MET A 1 -30.39 5.94 41.95
CA MET A 1 -31.26 6.11 40.76
C MET A 1 -31.03 7.44 40.02
N LEU A 2 -29.78 7.85 39.76
CA LEU A 2 -29.49 9.10 39.03
C LEU A 2 -28.52 8.94 37.84
N LEU A 3 -27.96 7.75 37.63
CA LEU A 3 -27.05 7.46 36.51
C LEU A 3 -27.73 6.91 35.24
N GLN A 4 -29.04 6.63 35.28
CA GLN A 4 -29.75 6.01 34.14
C GLN A 4 -30.48 7.03 33.23
N ARG A 5 -30.43 8.34 33.55
CA ARG A 5 -31.18 9.38 32.81
C ARG A 5 -30.33 10.23 31.86
N SER A 6 -28.99 10.12 31.88
CA SER A 6 -28.11 10.98 31.05
C SER A 6 -27.72 10.37 29.69
N LEU A 7 -27.94 9.07 29.47
CA LEU A 7 -27.58 8.39 28.21
C LEU A 7 -28.73 8.24 27.21
N LEU A 8 -29.98 8.46 27.64
CA LEU A 8 -31.15 8.33 26.77
C LEU A 8 -31.25 9.36 25.63
N PRO A 9 -30.83 10.64 25.77
CA PRO A 9 -30.96 11.61 24.68
C PRO A 9 -29.88 11.49 23.59
N LEU A 10 -28.85 10.66 23.79
CA LEU A 10 -27.77 10.44 22.81
C LEU A 10 -28.04 9.27 21.85
N LEU A 11 -28.98 8.39 22.20
CA LEU A 11 -29.33 7.21 21.40
C LEU A 11 -29.98 7.54 20.03
N PRO A 12 -30.88 8.55 19.90
CA PRO A 12 -31.40 8.92 18.58
C PRO A 12 -30.38 9.67 17.71
N VAL A 13 -29.39 10.33 18.30
CA VAL A 13 -28.28 10.99 17.59
C VAL A 13 -27.27 9.96 17.06
N LEU A 14 -27.05 8.88 17.81
CA LEU A 14 -26.17 7.77 17.41
C LEU A 14 -26.81 6.90 16.30
N LEU A 15 -28.14 6.74 16.30
CA LEU A 15 -28.88 6.06 15.24
C LEU A 15 -28.97 6.88 13.94
N LEU A 16 -28.99 8.22 14.02
CA LEU A 16 -28.93 9.07 12.82
C LEU A 16 -27.56 9.04 12.13
N LEU A 17 -26.48 8.73 12.86
CA LEU A 17 -25.13 8.60 12.29
C LEU A 17 -24.84 7.19 11.74
N ALA A 18 -25.66 6.19 12.08
CA ALA A 18 -25.55 4.84 11.53
C ALA A 18 -26.31 4.67 10.19
N GLY A 19 -27.18 5.62 9.85
CA GLY A 19 -27.94 5.60 8.60
C GLY A 19 -27.28 6.47 7.54
N GLN A 20 -26.30 5.91 6.81
CA GLN A 20 -26.00 6.09 5.38
C GLN A 20 -24.57 5.55 5.14
N VAL A 21 -24.40 4.23 5.29
CA VAL A 21 -23.38 3.56 4.48
C VAL A 21 -24.04 3.42 3.10
N PRO A 22 -23.57 4.12 2.05
CA PRO A 22 -24.02 3.80 0.71
C PRO A 22 -23.62 2.34 0.50
N LEU A 23 -24.61 1.47 0.36
CA LEU A 23 -24.39 0.15 -0.20
C LEU A 23 -23.97 0.44 -1.64
N ALA A 24 -22.65 0.46 -1.87
CA ALA A 24 -22.06 0.58 -3.19
C ALA A 24 -22.50 -0.66 -3.97
N ALA A 25 -23.65 -0.55 -4.62
CA ALA A 25 -24.10 -1.49 -5.62
C ALA A 25 -23.08 -1.39 -6.75
N ALA A 26 -22.14 -2.35 -6.78
CA ALA A 26 -21.24 -2.54 -7.90
C ALA A 26 -22.09 -2.76 -9.16
N ARG A 27 -22.25 -1.70 -9.95
CA ARG A 27 -22.85 -1.78 -11.28
C ARG A 27 -21.76 -2.32 -12.21
N GLY A 28 -21.79 -3.63 -12.46
CA GLY A 28 -20.93 -4.28 -13.44
C GLY A 28 -21.15 -3.75 -14.85
N GLY A 29 -20.06 -3.64 -15.61
CA GLY A 29 -20.04 -3.31 -17.04
C GLY A 29 -19.68 -1.86 -17.39
N MET A 30 -19.47 -0.95 -16.42
CA MET A 30 -19.10 0.43 -16.75
C MET A 30 -17.59 0.64 -16.66
N ARG A 31 -17.01 1.22 -17.72
CA ARG A 31 -15.67 1.79 -17.69
C ARG A 31 -15.67 2.99 -16.75
N VAL A 32 -14.97 2.88 -15.62
CA VAL A 32 -14.80 3.99 -14.67
C VAL A 32 -13.38 4.53 -14.80
N ASP A 33 -13.26 5.81 -15.14
CA ASP A 33 -12.00 6.53 -14.95
C ASP A 33 -11.82 6.76 -13.45
N ILE A 34 -10.79 6.14 -12.88
CA ILE A 34 -10.48 6.27 -11.45
C ILE A 34 -9.47 7.40 -11.28
N ASP A 35 -9.86 8.36 -10.46
CA ASP A 35 -8.97 9.41 -9.97
C ASP A 35 -8.67 9.26 -8.48
N GLU A 36 -7.75 10.07 -7.94
CA GLU A 36 -7.37 10.07 -6.53
C GLU A 36 -8.55 10.19 -5.56
N GLU A 37 -9.60 10.91 -5.96
CA GLU A 37 -10.77 11.20 -5.12
C GLU A 37 -11.73 10.01 -5.04
N THR A 38 -11.87 9.24 -6.12
CA THR A 38 -12.75 8.07 -6.22
C THR A 38 -12.05 6.80 -5.72
N TRP A 39 -10.72 6.80 -5.63
CA TRP A 39 -9.93 5.66 -5.16
C TRP A 39 -10.39 5.03 -3.83
N PRO A 40 -10.79 5.79 -2.80
CA PRO A 40 -11.32 5.22 -1.55
C PRO A 40 -12.58 4.39 -1.76
N GLU A 41 -13.43 4.74 -2.72
CA GLU A 41 -14.66 4.01 -3.03
C GLU A 41 -14.35 2.66 -3.69
N VAL A 42 -13.33 2.64 -4.56
CA VAL A 42 -12.83 1.41 -5.20
C VAL A 42 -12.32 0.41 -4.16
N LEU A 43 -11.72 0.90 -3.07
CA LEU A 43 -11.27 0.09 -1.95
C LEU A 43 -12.41 -0.38 -1.02
N ALA A 44 -13.56 0.29 -1.03
CA ALA A 44 -14.67 0.01 -0.12
C ALA A 44 -15.37 -1.33 -0.41
N GLY A 45 -15.18 -1.88 -1.61
CA GLY A 45 -15.63 -3.23 -1.94
C GLY A 45 -15.75 -3.48 -3.44
N GLY A 46 -15.82 -4.76 -3.80
CA GLY A 46 -16.02 -5.22 -5.17
C GLY A 46 -14.77 -5.82 -5.82
N ARG A 47 -14.99 -6.41 -7.00
CA ARG A 47 -13.93 -6.95 -7.84
C ARG A 47 -13.65 -5.93 -8.94
N TRP A 48 -12.42 -5.42 -9.00
CA TRP A 48 -12.03 -4.41 -9.98
C TRP A 48 -10.89 -4.92 -10.84
N PHE A 49 -10.97 -4.66 -12.14
CA PHE A 49 -9.85 -4.84 -13.05
C PHE A 49 -9.39 -3.47 -13.56
N ILE A 50 -8.17 -3.09 -13.19
CA ILE A 50 -7.66 -1.72 -13.30
C ILE A 50 -6.50 -1.69 -14.28
N LYS A 51 -6.55 -0.79 -15.27
CA LYS A 51 -5.45 -0.52 -16.21
C LYS A 51 -4.81 0.83 -15.92
N PHE A 52 -3.51 0.82 -15.63
CA PHE A 52 -2.68 2.02 -15.61
C PHE A 52 -2.15 2.30 -17.01
N TYR A 53 -2.34 3.52 -17.50
CA TYR A 53 -1.93 3.95 -18.83
C TYR A 53 -1.44 5.39 -18.85
N ALA A 54 -0.79 5.77 -19.95
CA ALA A 54 -0.47 7.16 -20.27
C ALA A 54 -0.85 7.47 -21.72
N PRO A 55 -1.31 8.69 -22.04
CA PRO A 55 -1.78 9.05 -23.39
C PRO A 55 -0.67 9.02 -24.45
N TRP A 56 0.56 9.33 -24.06
CA TRP A 56 1.73 9.32 -24.95
C TRP A 56 2.30 7.91 -25.19
N CYS A 57 1.86 6.88 -24.47
CA CYS A 57 2.41 5.54 -24.59
C CYS A 57 1.76 4.73 -25.73
N ASP A 58 2.55 4.38 -26.74
CA ASP A 58 2.10 3.65 -27.93
C ASP A 58 1.49 2.28 -27.61
N ALA A 59 2.13 1.51 -26.72
CA ALA A 59 1.62 0.22 -26.26
C ALA A 59 0.30 0.34 -25.46
N CYS A 60 0.06 1.47 -24.80
CA CYS A 60 -1.22 1.73 -24.16
C CYS A 60 -2.33 2.01 -25.19
N ARG A 61 -1.99 2.73 -26.27
CA ARG A 61 -2.94 3.04 -27.35
C ARG A 61 -3.36 1.79 -28.12
N SER A 62 -2.46 0.83 -28.33
CA SER A 62 -2.81 -0.45 -28.96
C SER A 62 -3.73 -1.32 -28.07
N LEU A 63 -3.59 -1.25 -26.74
CA LEU A 63 -4.44 -1.96 -25.80
C LEU A 63 -5.80 -1.29 -25.55
N ALA A 64 -5.91 0.02 -25.82
CA ALA A 64 -7.12 0.80 -25.59
C ALA A 64 -8.41 0.20 -26.22
N PRO A 65 -8.45 -0.22 -27.51
CA PRO A 65 -9.66 -0.83 -28.08
C PRO A 65 -10.02 -2.15 -27.41
N THR A 66 -9.02 -3.01 -27.13
CA THR A 66 -9.24 -4.27 -26.42
C THR A 66 -9.84 -4.05 -25.03
N TRP A 67 -9.35 -3.04 -24.32
CA TRP A 67 -9.86 -2.68 -22.99
C TRP A 67 -11.29 -2.15 -23.03
N GLN A 68 -11.64 -1.38 -24.07
CA GLN A 68 -13.01 -0.89 -24.28
C GLN A 68 -13.97 -2.05 -24.60
N ASN A 69 -13.55 -2.97 -25.47
CA ASN A 69 -14.34 -4.16 -25.79
C ASN A 69 -14.51 -5.08 -24.58
N LEU A 70 -13.49 -5.19 -23.72
CA LEU A 70 -13.59 -5.93 -22.46
C LEU A 70 -14.64 -5.33 -21.53
N ALA A 71 -14.67 -4.01 -21.38
CA ALA A 71 -15.65 -3.32 -20.56
C ALA A 71 -17.08 -3.43 -21.12
N ALA A 72 -17.23 -3.47 -22.44
CA ALA A 72 -18.52 -3.59 -23.13
C ALA A 72 -19.00 -5.04 -23.30
N SER A 73 -18.18 -6.04 -22.95
CA SER A 73 -18.51 -7.45 -23.17
C SER A 73 -19.59 -7.94 -22.21
N GLU A 74 -20.61 -8.60 -22.74
CA GLU A 74 -21.65 -9.27 -21.93
C GLU A 74 -21.13 -10.52 -21.20
N ASP A 75 -19.99 -11.06 -21.66
CA ASP A 75 -19.33 -12.22 -21.04
C ASP A 75 -18.63 -11.85 -19.72
N LEU A 76 -18.49 -10.56 -19.42
CA LEU A 76 -17.86 -10.11 -18.18
C LEU A 76 -18.79 -10.39 -16.98
N PRO A 77 -18.28 -11.01 -15.90
CA PRO A 77 -19.07 -11.21 -14.69
C PRO A 77 -19.63 -9.89 -14.15
N ARG A 78 -20.90 -9.88 -13.73
CA ARG A 78 -21.61 -8.66 -13.28
C ARG A 78 -21.04 -8.06 -12.00
N ASP A 79 -20.23 -8.82 -11.25
CA ASP A 79 -19.55 -8.38 -10.03
C ASP A 79 -18.18 -7.73 -10.30
N VAL A 80 -17.71 -7.74 -11.56
CA VAL A 80 -16.46 -7.13 -11.99
C VAL A 80 -16.71 -5.74 -12.56
N SER A 81 -15.98 -4.76 -12.04
CA SER A 81 -15.92 -3.42 -12.62
C SER A 81 -14.60 -3.20 -13.35
N ILE A 82 -14.65 -2.63 -14.55
CA ILE A 82 -13.47 -2.34 -15.37
C ILE A 82 -13.12 -0.87 -15.20
N ALA A 83 -11.87 -0.60 -14.85
CA ALA A 83 -11.41 0.76 -14.61
C ALA A 83 -10.07 1.06 -15.28
N GLN A 84 -9.78 2.34 -15.41
CA GLN A 84 -8.49 2.79 -15.90
C GLN A 84 -8.03 4.05 -15.17
N VAL A 85 -6.71 4.18 -15.05
CA VAL A 85 -6.05 5.28 -14.35
C VAL A 85 -5.01 5.89 -15.29
N ASP A 86 -5.14 7.20 -15.54
CA ASP A 86 -4.13 7.96 -16.26
C ASP A 86 -3.02 8.38 -15.29
N VAL A 87 -1.83 7.80 -15.44
CA VAL A 87 -0.69 8.07 -14.54
C VAL A 87 -0.12 9.48 -14.69
N THR A 88 -0.45 10.19 -15.78
CA THR A 88 0.01 11.58 -16.00
C THR A 88 -0.81 12.60 -15.21
N ARG A 89 -2.05 12.24 -14.87
CA ARG A 89 -2.93 13.06 -14.03
C ARG A 89 -2.90 12.59 -12.58
N ASN A 90 -2.76 11.28 -12.39
CA ASN A 90 -2.86 10.61 -11.11
C ASN A 90 -1.50 10.09 -10.60
N GLU A 91 -0.55 11.00 -10.39
CA GLU A 91 0.83 10.67 -9.99
C GLU A 91 0.91 9.96 -8.64
N ALA A 92 0.02 10.31 -7.70
CA ALA A 92 0.01 9.73 -6.36
C ALA A 92 -0.50 8.29 -6.40
N LEU A 93 -1.54 8.00 -7.18
CA LEU A 93 -2.01 6.63 -7.39
C LEU A 93 -0.95 5.77 -8.06
N ALA A 94 -0.31 6.28 -9.12
CA ALA A 94 0.78 5.57 -9.79
C ALA A 94 1.93 5.25 -8.83
N GLY A 95 2.29 6.20 -7.95
CA GLY A 95 3.29 6.03 -6.91
C GLY A 95 2.92 4.98 -5.86
N MET A 96 1.67 4.96 -5.37
CA MET A 96 1.20 3.98 -4.39
C MET A 96 1.21 2.54 -4.93
N PHE A 97 0.94 2.37 -6.23
CA PHE A 97 1.02 1.07 -6.90
C PHE A 97 2.42 0.70 -7.37
N LEU A 98 3.40 1.60 -7.18
CA LEU A 98 4.77 1.44 -7.67
C LEU A 98 4.82 1.04 -9.15
N VAL A 99 4.01 1.71 -9.98
CA VAL A 99 3.92 1.42 -11.42
C VAL A 99 5.25 1.80 -12.09
N THR A 100 6.05 0.79 -12.43
CA THR A 100 7.35 0.99 -13.09
C THR A 100 7.29 0.94 -14.62
N GLY A 101 6.18 0.48 -15.19
CA GLY A 101 6.01 0.31 -16.63
C GLY A 101 4.55 0.33 -17.06
N LEU A 102 4.31 0.66 -18.33
CA LEU A 102 2.98 0.81 -18.90
C LEU A 102 2.83 -0.05 -20.18
N PRO A 103 1.62 -0.56 -20.47
CA PRO A 103 0.46 -0.62 -19.58
C PRO A 103 0.66 -1.66 -18.46
N SER A 104 0.21 -1.34 -17.25
CA SER A 104 0.18 -2.27 -16.13
C SER A 104 -1.26 -2.57 -15.73
N LEU A 105 -1.57 -3.85 -15.55
CA LEU A 105 -2.92 -4.34 -15.28
C LEU A 105 -2.95 -4.96 -13.87
N TYR A 106 -3.92 -4.55 -13.06
CA TYR A 106 -4.08 -5.05 -11.69
C TYR A 106 -5.52 -5.48 -11.41
N VAL A 107 -5.68 -6.60 -10.73
CA VAL A 107 -6.97 -7.04 -10.19
C VAL A 107 -7.02 -6.71 -8.70
N LEU A 108 -8.11 -6.10 -8.26
CA LEU A 108 -8.47 -5.93 -6.86
C LEU A 108 -9.64 -6.88 -6.56
N HIS A 109 -9.46 -7.75 -5.58
CA HIS A 109 -10.52 -8.61 -5.08
C HIS A 109 -10.32 -8.80 -3.57
N GLU A 110 -11.36 -8.54 -2.77
CA GLU A 110 -11.31 -8.71 -1.30
C GLU A 110 -10.15 -7.95 -0.62
N GLY A 111 -9.82 -6.76 -1.12
CA GLY A 111 -8.72 -5.93 -0.58
C GLY A 111 -7.31 -6.42 -0.92
N GLN A 112 -7.20 -7.52 -1.65
CA GLN A 112 -5.95 -8.04 -2.19
C GLN A 112 -5.76 -7.60 -3.64
N PHE A 113 -4.51 -7.51 -4.05
CA PHE A 113 -4.13 -7.04 -5.36
C PHE A 113 -3.30 -8.10 -6.08
N TRP A 114 -3.54 -8.29 -7.38
CA TRP A 114 -2.73 -9.15 -8.24
C TRP A 114 -2.30 -8.37 -9.47
N GLN A 115 -1.05 -8.55 -9.89
CA GLN A 115 -0.57 -7.98 -11.14
C GLN A 115 -0.76 -9.00 -12.27
N HIS A 116 -1.40 -8.57 -13.36
CA HIS A 116 -1.53 -9.39 -14.56
C HIS A 116 -0.35 -9.14 -15.49
N SER A 117 0.36 -10.22 -15.81
CA SER A 117 1.54 -10.21 -16.69
C SER A 117 1.36 -11.10 -17.93
N GLY A 118 0.17 -11.67 -18.15
CA GLY A 118 -0.12 -12.58 -19.25
C GLY A 118 -0.50 -11.87 -20.55
N ASP A 119 -1.04 -12.65 -21.49
CA ASP A 119 -1.57 -12.13 -22.75
C ASP A 119 -2.65 -11.06 -22.49
N ARG A 120 -2.64 -10.02 -23.33
CA ARG A 120 -3.53 -8.86 -23.25
C ARG A 120 -4.55 -8.83 -24.38
N SER A 121 -4.74 -9.95 -25.10
CA SER A 121 -5.84 -10.15 -26.05
C SER A 121 -7.19 -10.19 -25.33
N LEU A 122 -8.26 -9.76 -26.01
CA LEU A 122 -9.62 -9.78 -25.46
C LEU A 122 -10.03 -11.14 -24.88
N PRO A 123 -9.89 -12.28 -25.60
CA PRO A 123 -10.30 -13.58 -25.06
C PRO A 123 -9.45 -14.01 -23.86
N ALA A 124 -8.16 -13.68 -23.84
CA ALA A 124 -7.29 -13.99 -22.71
C ALA A 124 -7.69 -13.21 -21.45
N LEU A 125 -8.00 -11.91 -21.59
CA LEU A 125 -8.42 -11.06 -20.49
C LEU A 125 -9.79 -11.48 -19.94
N LEU A 126 -10.74 -11.84 -20.81
CA LEU A 126 -12.04 -12.38 -20.41
C LEU A 126 -11.86 -13.67 -19.61
N ARG A 127 -11.10 -14.63 -20.15
CA ARG A 127 -10.84 -15.91 -19.50
C ARG A 127 -10.17 -15.72 -18.13
N TYR A 128 -9.18 -14.82 -18.05
CA TYR A 128 -8.45 -14.53 -16.81
C TYR A 128 -9.38 -14.07 -15.67
N ILE A 129 -10.35 -13.20 -15.98
CA ILE A 129 -11.33 -12.70 -15.01
C ILE A 129 -12.42 -13.74 -14.73
N GLN A 130 -12.99 -14.36 -15.77
CA GLN A 130 -14.06 -15.36 -15.63
C GLN A 130 -13.63 -16.58 -14.83
N GLN A 131 -12.42 -17.08 -15.07
CA GLN A 131 -11.87 -18.25 -14.40
C GLN A 131 -11.16 -17.90 -13.08
N ALA A 132 -11.15 -16.63 -12.70
CA ALA A 132 -10.40 -16.10 -11.56
C ALA A 132 -8.96 -16.63 -11.51
N GLU A 133 -8.27 -16.64 -12.66
CA GLU A 133 -6.90 -17.20 -12.77
C GLU A 133 -5.91 -16.49 -11.84
N TYR A 134 -6.17 -15.22 -11.53
CA TYR A 134 -5.41 -14.44 -10.55
C TYR A 134 -5.40 -15.08 -9.15
N ALA A 135 -6.45 -15.79 -8.74
CA ALA A 135 -6.53 -16.42 -7.42
C ALA A 135 -5.51 -17.56 -7.23
N ARG A 136 -4.95 -18.09 -8.32
CA ARG A 136 -3.88 -19.09 -8.28
C ARG A 136 -2.49 -18.48 -8.12
N LEU A 137 -2.37 -17.17 -8.34
CA LEU A 137 -1.11 -16.43 -8.22
C LEU A 137 -1.00 -15.84 -6.81
N PRO A 138 0.22 -15.72 -6.25
CA PRO A 138 0.40 -15.03 -4.99
C PRO A 138 -0.04 -13.56 -5.14
N PRO A 139 -0.80 -13.01 -4.18
CA PRO A 139 -1.15 -11.60 -4.19
C PRO A 139 0.09 -10.73 -3.99
N LEU A 140 -0.05 -9.44 -4.25
CA LEU A 140 0.99 -8.46 -3.97
C LEU A 140 1.38 -8.52 -2.49
N PRO A 141 2.68 -8.52 -2.17
CA PRO A 141 3.15 -8.57 -0.80
C PRO A 141 2.78 -7.28 -0.06
N TRP A 142 2.70 -7.38 1.27
CA TRP A 142 2.27 -6.28 2.15
C TRP A 142 3.04 -4.97 1.98
N TYR A 143 4.30 -5.02 1.53
CA TYR A 143 5.11 -3.82 1.31
C TYR A 143 4.77 -3.11 -0.01
N ARG A 144 4.06 -3.75 -0.94
CA ARG A 144 3.72 -3.24 -2.27
C ARG A 144 2.24 -2.92 -2.45
N VAL A 145 1.39 -3.27 -1.48
CA VAL A 145 -0.04 -2.96 -1.56
C VAL A 145 -0.29 -1.47 -1.25
N PRO A 146 -1.17 -0.79 -2.01
CA PRO A 146 -1.45 0.63 -1.84
C PRO A 146 -2.18 0.95 -0.53
N THR A 147 -2.81 -0.05 0.09
CA THR A 147 -3.55 0.06 1.35
C THR A 147 -2.66 0.02 2.59
N ALA A 148 -1.39 -0.39 2.45
CA ALA A 148 -0.46 -0.42 3.57
C ALA A 148 -0.18 0.99 4.11
N LEU A 149 0.08 1.10 5.41
CA LEU A 149 0.27 2.39 6.07
C LEU A 149 1.38 3.21 5.40
N HIS A 150 2.52 2.61 5.08
CA HIS A 150 3.63 3.30 4.45
C HIS A 150 3.29 3.79 3.05
N MET A 151 2.53 3.01 2.25
CA MET A 151 2.08 3.44 0.93
C MET A 151 1.02 4.54 1.00
N ARG A 152 0.11 4.50 1.99
CA ARG A 152 -0.83 5.59 2.25
C ARG A 152 -0.13 6.88 2.66
N CYS A 153 0.90 6.78 3.51
CA CYS A 153 1.75 7.91 3.86
C CYS A 153 2.48 8.45 2.63
N LEU A 154 3.08 7.58 1.81
CA LEU A 154 3.73 7.96 0.56
C LEU A 154 2.75 8.68 -0.39
N GLY A 155 1.56 8.13 -0.59
CA GLY A 155 0.52 8.74 -1.42
C GLY A 155 0.14 10.14 -0.92
N ARG A 156 -0.04 10.33 0.39
CA ARG A 156 -0.30 11.66 0.97
C ARG A 156 0.86 12.63 0.77
N LEU A 157 2.09 12.17 0.88
CA LEU A 157 3.29 13.00 0.63
C LEU A 157 3.37 13.42 -0.84
N ILE A 158 3.16 12.50 -1.78
CA ILE A 158 3.13 12.81 -3.22
C ILE A 158 2.00 13.81 -3.51
N GLN A 159 0.80 13.59 -2.96
CA GLN A 159 -0.32 14.53 -3.11
C GLN A 159 0.00 15.92 -2.55
N ALA A 160 0.64 15.99 -1.39
CA ALA A 160 1.07 17.27 -0.82
C ALA A 160 2.07 17.98 -1.75
N ALA A 161 3.02 17.25 -2.32
CA ALA A 161 3.98 17.79 -3.29
C ALA A 161 3.29 18.29 -4.58
N VAL A 162 2.33 17.53 -5.12
CA VAL A 162 1.56 17.94 -6.31
C VAL A 162 0.72 19.19 -6.01
N ARG A 163 0.08 19.26 -4.83
CA ARG A 163 -0.66 20.46 -4.39
C ARG A 163 0.26 21.67 -4.24
N LEU A 164 1.47 21.48 -3.70
CA LEU A 164 2.46 22.53 -3.58
C LEU A 164 2.90 23.06 -4.96
N LYS A 165 3.14 22.16 -5.91
CA LYS A 165 3.46 22.53 -7.31
C LYS A 165 2.32 23.33 -7.93
N LYS A 166 1.07 22.89 -7.78
CA LYS A 166 -0.12 23.61 -8.26
C LYS A 166 -0.27 24.98 -7.60
N LEU A 167 0.01 25.08 -6.30
CA LEU A 167 -0.02 26.36 -5.60
C LEU A 167 1.08 27.29 -6.11
N HIS A 168 2.30 26.80 -6.36
CA HIS A 168 3.37 27.60 -6.95
C HIS A 168 2.99 28.13 -8.33
N THR A 169 2.53 27.26 -9.24
CA THR A 169 2.11 27.70 -10.58
C THR A 169 0.99 28.74 -10.50
N HIS A 170 0.02 28.51 -9.63
CA HIS A 170 -1.07 29.46 -9.38
C HIS A 170 -0.58 30.80 -8.80
N LEU A 171 0.40 30.80 -7.89
CA LEU A 171 0.97 32.03 -7.33
C LEU A 171 1.77 32.83 -8.36
N VAL A 172 2.48 32.15 -9.26
CA VAL A 172 3.27 32.79 -10.32
C VAL A 172 2.36 33.31 -11.44
N GLU A 173 1.40 32.51 -11.89
CA GLU A 173 0.56 32.82 -13.05
C GLU A 173 -0.58 33.78 -12.71
N GLU A 174 -1.34 33.56 -11.63
CA GLU A 174 -2.52 34.38 -11.32
C GLU A 174 -2.21 35.62 -10.49
N ARG A 175 -1.21 35.55 -9.60
CA ARG A 175 -0.81 36.71 -8.78
C ARG A 175 0.37 37.49 -9.36
N GLY A 176 0.94 37.04 -10.49
CA GLY A 176 2.05 37.71 -11.17
C GLY A 176 3.31 37.85 -10.31
N LEU A 177 3.48 36.99 -9.31
CA LEU A 177 4.60 37.10 -8.37
C LEU A 177 5.91 36.76 -9.11
N PRO A 178 6.99 37.56 -8.92
CA PRO A 178 8.29 37.22 -9.48
C PRO A 178 8.76 35.87 -8.91
N SER A 179 9.30 35.00 -9.76
CA SER A 179 9.76 33.65 -9.43
C SER A 179 10.51 33.53 -8.09
N PRO A 180 11.52 34.38 -7.76
CA PRO A 180 12.22 34.26 -6.47
C PRO A 180 11.32 34.44 -5.25
N LEU A 181 10.30 35.29 -5.35
CA LEU A 181 9.38 35.55 -4.25
C LEU A 181 8.40 34.38 -4.05
N ALA A 182 7.93 33.76 -5.13
CA ALA A 182 7.12 32.55 -5.04
C ALA A 182 7.89 31.41 -4.33
N TYR A 183 9.17 31.20 -4.68
CA TYR A 183 10.02 30.23 -3.99
C TYR A 183 10.25 30.57 -2.52
N LEU A 184 10.44 31.85 -2.18
CA LEU A 184 10.58 32.29 -0.79
C LEU A 184 9.32 31.99 0.04
N VAL A 185 8.13 32.29 -0.49
CA VAL A 185 6.85 32.00 0.18
C VAL A 185 6.68 30.50 0.40
N LEU A 186 6.97 29.69 -0.63
CA LEU A 186 6.93 28.24 -0.50
C LEU A 186 7.92 27.71 0.54
N ALA A 187 9.16 28.22 0.55
CA ALA A 187 10.20 27.82 1.49
C ALA A 187 9.83 28.15 2.94
N LEU A 188 9.26 29.33 3.19
CA LEU A 188 8.75 29.71 4.50
C LEU A 188 7.59 28.81 4.92
N ALA A 189 6.66 28.52 4.01
CA ALA A 189 5.52 27.66 4.29
C ALA A 189 5.94 26.21 4.63
N THR A 190 6.89 25.64 3.90
CA THR A 190 7.40 24.28 4.17
C THR A 190 8.19 24.24 5.48
N LEU A 191 8.99 25.27 5.79
CA LEU A 191 9.73 25.37 7.03
C LEU A 191 8.80 25.48 8.25
N VAL A 192 7.79 26.35 8.17
CA VAL A 192 6.78 26.50 9.24
C VAL A 192 5.99 25.21 9.40
N SER A 193 5.53 24.59 8.32
CA SER A 193 4.81 23.32 8.38
C SER A 193 5.67 22.20 8.98
N GLY A 194 6.96 22.12 8.63
CA GLY A 194 7.89 21.14 9.16
C GLY A 194 8.13 21.33 10.66
N LEU A 195 8.32 22.58 11.09
CA LEU A 195 8.51 22.92 12.52
C LEU A 195 7.26 22.57 13.35
N VAL A 196 6.06 22.90 12.84
CA VAL A 196 4.80 22.54 13.50
C VAL A 196 4.63 21.03 13.58
N ALA A 197 4.88 20.29 12.49
CA ALA A 197 4.81 18.83 12.49
C ALA A 197 5.81 18.19 13.47
N GLY A 198 7.03 18.74 13.55
CA GLY A 198 8.07 18.31 14.50
C GLY A 198 7.66 18.53 15.96
N LEU A 199 7.13 19.71 16.28
CA LEU A 199 6.62 20.00 17.63
C LEU A 199 5.46 19.08 18.02
N ILE A 200 4.52 18.84 17.09
CA ILE A 200 3.43 17.89 17.30
C ILE A 200 3.98 16.48 17.58
N LEU A 201 4.97 16.02 16.82
CA LEU A 201 5.59 14.71 17.03
C LEU A 201 6.25 14.59 18.41
N VAL A 202 7.00 15.61 18.84
CA VAL A 202 7.61 15.64 20.18
C VAL A 202 6.54 15.59 21.27
N CYS A 203 5.49 16.42 21.16
CA CYS A 203 4.37 16.39 22.09
C CYS A 203 3.69 15.01 22.14
N LEU A 204 3.47 14.35 21.00
CA LEU A 204 2.92 13.00 20.95
C LEU A 204 3.84 11.98 21.64
N CYS A 205 5.16 12.05 21.41
CA CYS A 205 6.14 11.20 22.07
C CYS A 205 6.16 11.41 23.59
N ASP A 206 6.08 12.65 24.05
CA ASP A 206 6.03 12.98 25.49
C ASP A 206 4.74 12.47 26.14
N LEU A 207 3.60 12.61 25.46
CA LEU A 207 2.31 12.08 25.92
C LEU A 207 2.30 10.56 25.99
N LEU A 208 2.86 9.87 24.99
CA LEU A 208 2.99 8.41 24.99
C LEU A 208 3.95 7.93 26.08
N SER A 209 5.05 8.66 26.30
CA SER A 209 6.03 8.35 27.34
C SER A 209 5.43 8.59 28.74
N ALA A 210 4.68 9.68 28.92
CA ALA A 210 3.92 9.94 30.14
C ALA A 210 2.87 8.86 30.41
N ARG A 211 2.14 8.41 29.38
CA ARG A 211 1.16 7.31 29.48
C ARG A 211 1.80 5.97 29.84
N ARG A 212 2.99 5.67 29.30
CA ARG A 212 3.77 4.49 29.69
C ARG A 212 4.23 4.58 31.15
N ARG A 213 4.72 5.73 31.58
CA ARG A 213 5.12 5.98 32.98
C ARG A 213 3.95 5.79 33.94
N HIS A 214 2.77 6.33 33.63
CA HIS A 214 1.55 6.13 34.45
C HIS A 214 1.17 4.65 34.54
N ARG A 215 1.17 3.92 33.42
CA ARG A 215 0.91 2.47 33.43
C ARG A 215 1.92 1.68 34.27
N GLN A 216 3.20 2.07 34.24
CA GLN A 216 4.24 1.42 35.05
C GLN A 216 4.05 1.71 36.55
N GLN A 217 3.69 2.94 36.92
CA GLN A 217 3.41 3.31 38.32
C GLN A 217 2.16 2.61 38.85
N GLU A 218 1.11 2.51 38.05
CA GLU A 218 -0.14 1.83 38.39
C GLU A 218 0.05 0.31 38.52
N ALA A 219 0.90 -0.29 37.68
CA ALA A 219 1.29 -1.70 37.82
C ALA A 219 2.21 -1.97 39.03
N ALA A 220 2.99 -0.98 39.47
CA ALA A 220 3.87 -1.09 40.65
C ALA A 220 3.16 -0.77 41.98
N ALA A 221 1.99 -0.12 41.94
CA ALA A 221 1.26 0.33 43.13
C ALA A 221 0.22 -0.68 43.65
N VAL A 222 0.07 -1.86 43.05
CA VAL A 222 -0.81 -2.92 43.59
C VAL A 222 -0.07 -3.67 44.71
N PRO A 223 -0.45 -3.52 45.99
CA PRO A 223 0.13 -4.28 47.09
C PRO A 223 -0.48 -5.69 47.07
N GLY A 224 0.36 -6.71 47.20
CA GLY A 224 -0.07 -8.10 47.18
C GLY A 224 -0.93 -8.47 48.39
N ASP A 225 -2.05 -9.13 48.13
CA ASP A 225 -2.74 -9.94 49.13
C ASP A 225 -3.33 -11.22 48.50
N ALA A 226 -3.08 -12.31 49.22
CA ALA A 226 -3.74 -13.62 49.22
C ALA A 226 -3.33 -14.74 48.23
N LYS A 227 -3.25 -15.93 48.83
CA LYS A 227 -2.65 -17.22 48.43
C LYS A 227 -3.73 -18.23 48.01
N GLY A 228 -3.40 -19.11 47.05
CA GLY A 228 -4.08 -20.39 46.70
C GLY A 228 -5.17 -20.26 45.62
N ASP A 229 -5.31 -21.09 44.58
CA ASP A 229 -4.85 -22.46 44.31
C ASP A 229 -4.80 -22.74 42.78
N SER A 230 -3.78 -23.49 42.38
CA SER A 230 -3.52 -24.32 41.18
C SER A 230 -4.32 -24.16 39.86
N ALA A 231 -3.61 -23.89 38.73
CA ALA A 231 -3.12 -24.92 37.79
C ALA A 231 -2.77 -24.38 36.36
N LYS A 232 -1.50 -24.59 35.96
CA LYS A 232 -0.95 -24.91 34.60
C LYS A 232 -1.18 -23.90 33.45
N VAL A 233 -0.17 -23.43 32.71
CA VAL A 233 0.62 -24.18 31.69
C VAL A 233 1.85 -23.34 31.25
N ASP A 234 3.02 -23.99 31.34
CA ASP A 234 4.26 -23.98 30.53
C ASP A 234 5.03 -22.69 30.11
N LYS A 235 6.35 -22.81 30.30
CA LYS A 235 7.52 -21.92 30.11
C LYS A 235 8.36 -22.48 28.94
N PRO A 236 9.11 -21.69 28.11
CA PRO A 236 10.48 -21.18 28.40
C PRO A 236 10.71 -19.73 27.94
N ASP A 237 11.43 -18.89 28.71
CA ASP A 237 12.89 -18.67 28.71
C ASP A 237 13.44 -18.18 27.35
N GLU A 238 13.92 -16.94 27.26
CA GLU A 238 15.29 -16.59 27.61
C GLU A 238 15.51 -15.08 27.46
N ALA A 239 16.42 -14.57 28.29
CA ALA A 239 16.71 -13.17 28.49
C ALA A 239 17.89 -12.69 27.62
N SER A 240 17.91 -11.38 27.50
CA SER A 240 19.01 -10.50 27.11
C SER A 240 20.38 -10.82 27.69
N GLY A 241 21.44 -10.43 26.97
CA GLY A 241 22.73 -10.06 27.56
C GLY A 241 23.86 -9.93 26.54
N GLU A 242 24.27 -8.69 26.28
CA GLU A 242 25.57 -8.26 25.73
C GLU A 242 26.74 -8.89 26.54
N ASP A 243 27.98 -9.05 26.08
CA ASP A 243 28.91 -8.09 25.46
C ASP A 243 30.21 -8.84 25.02
N SER A 244 30.95 -8.20 24.12
CA SER A 244 32.34 -8.32 23.63
C SER A 244 33.33 -9.35 24.23
N ASP A 245 34.09 -10.06 23.38
CA ASP A 245 35.53 -9.81 23.19
C ASP A 245 36.20 -10.72 22.14
N GLU A 246 37.28 -10.17 21.60
CA GLU A 246 38.11 -10.55 20.45
C GLU A 246 39.08 -11.72 20.73
N LEU A 247 39.35 -12.58 19.72
CA LEU A 247 40.67 -13.07 19.23
C LEU A 247 40.72 -14.55 18.77
N ALA A 248 41.20 -14.69 17.53
CA ALA A 248 41.99 -15.79 16.94
C ALA A 248 41.42 -17.22 16.89
N GLU A 249 41.16 -17.74 15.68
CA GLU A 249 42.13 -18.56 14.92
C GLU A 249 41.51 -19.03 13.58
N ASN A 250 42.26 -18.89 12.48
CA ASN A 250 41.96 -19.38 11.12
C ASN A 250 42.79 -20.66 10.91
N PRO A 251 42.35 -21.68 10.14
CA PRO A 251 42.65 -21.65 8.69
C PRO A 251 41.62 -22.31 7.76
N ARG A 252 41.50 -21.74 6.56
CA ARG A 252 40.98 -22.37 5.34
C ARG A 252 41.86 -23.57 4.91
N PRO A 253 41.33 -24.57 4.19
CA PRO A 253 42.13 -25.35 3.26
C PRO A 253 41.96 -24.85 1.82
N ALA A 254 43.05 -25.05 1.09
CA ALA A 254 43.44 -24.42 -0.15
C ALA A 254 43.03 -25.21 -1.40
N THR A 255 42.98 -24.48 -2.52
CA THR A 255 43.01 -24.97 -3.90
C THR A 255 44.42 -25.35 -4.37
N SER A 256 44.47 -26.19 -5.42
CA SER A 256 45.59 -26.56 -6.31
C SER A 256 46.08 -27.99 -6.04
N GLY A 257 46.19 -28.93 -6.99
CA GLY A 257 46.21 -28.88 -8.44
C GLY A 257 47.27 -29.89 -8.90
N GLN A 258 46.89 -30.98 -9.57
CA GLN A 258 47.86 -31.74 -10.37
C GLN A 258 47.19 -32.57 -11.47
N GLN A 259 47.89 -32.58 -12.59
CA GLN A 259 47.48 -32.92 -13.94
C GLN A 259 48.13 -34.25 -14.36
N VAL A 260 47.61 -34.84 -15.46
CA VAL A 260 48.27 -35.79 -16.39
C VAL A 260 48.04 -37.30 -16.17
N ARG A 261 47.30 -37.95 -17.08
CA ARG A 261 47.86 -38.91 -18.08
C ARG A 261 46.83 -39.35 -19.15
N LYS A 262 47.23 -39.20 -20.42
CA LYS A 262 46.61 -39.72 -21.64
C LYS A 262 46.76 -41.25 -21.75
N ARG A 263 45.78 -41.93 -22.36
CA ARG A 263 45.99 -43.01 -23.34
C ARG A 263 44.74 -43.20 -24.20
N GLY A 264 44.92 -43.14 -25.52
CA GLY A 264 43.89 -43.47 -26.51
C GLY A 264 43.98 -44.92 -27.02
N VAL A 265 43.29 -45.17 -28.14
CA VAL A 265 43.06 -46.44 -28.91
C VAL A 265 41.70 -47.06 -28.54
N ARG A 266 40.74 -47.39 -29.44
CA ARG A 266 40.77 -47.83 -30.85
C ARG A 266 39.42 -47.53 -31.58
N LYS A 267 39.49 -47.45 -32.91
CA LYS A 267 38.39 -47.44 -33.90
C LYS A 267 37.72 -48.82 -34.06
N GLU A 268 36.44 -48.84 -34.49
CA GLU A 268 35.81 -49.83 -35.40
C GLU A 268 34.51 -49.20 -35.99
N THR A 269 34.49 -48.87 -37.29
CA THR A 269 33.66 -49.46 -38.40
C THR A 269 32.16 -49.13 -38.30
N SER A 270 31.46 -48.58 -39.30
CA SER A 270 31.59 -48.60 -40.77
C SER A 270 31.04 -47.30 -41.39
#